data_AF-A0A4Y7KPW0-F1
#
_entry.id   AF-A0A4Y7KPW0-F1
#
_cell.length_a   1.000
_cell.length_b   1.000
_cell.length_c   1.000
_cell.angle_alpha   90.00
_cell.angle_beta   90.00
_cell.angle_gamma   90.00
#
_symmetry.space_group_name_H-M   'P 1'
#
loop_
_entity.id
_entity.type
_entity.pdbx_description
1 polymer ?
#
loop_
_entity_poly.entity_id
_entity_poly.type
_entity_poly.pdbx_seq_one_letter_code
_entity_poly.pdbx_strand_id
1 'polypeptide(L)'
;MYLKNTSPAPMPGMEGWQAAAFRISGDKAYFVGCGFYGAQDTLCDDAGRHYFKECYIQGSIDFIFGNGRSMYKGCELHSIARRFGSIAAHARTSPDEKTGFAFVNCRVTGTGPLYVGRAMGQYSRIVYSFTYFDDIVARGGWDDWDHLSNKNKYV
;
A
#
# COMPACT_ATOMS: atom_id res chain seq x y z
N MET A 1 17.86 -5.12 -4.95
CA MET A 1 17.10 -5.85 -6.00
C MET A 1 16.23 -4.86 -6.76
N TYR A 2 16.00 -5.05 -8.07
CA TYR A 2 15.13 -4.22 -8.90
C TYR A 2 14.04 -5.10 -9.52
N LEU A 3 12.78 -4.90 -9.14
CA LEU A 3 11.63 -5.71 -9.55
C LEU A 3 10.61 -4.80 -10.22
N LYS A 4 10.32 -5.02 -11.50
CA LYS A 4 9.42 -4.15 -12.28
C LYS A 4 8.38 -4.95 -13.03
N ASN A 5 7.13 -4.55 -12.90
CA ASN A 5 6.06 -4.90 -13.83
C ASN A 5 5.84 -3.72 -14.80
N THR A 6 5.82 -3.99 -16.11
CA THR A 6 5.69 -2.98 -17.16
C THR A 6 4.26 -2.84 -17.69
N SER A 7 3.29 -3.54 -17.11
CA SER A 7 1.88 -3.35 -17.44
C SER A 7 1.49 -1.88 -17.25
N PRO A 8 0.67 -1.32 -18.16
CA PRO A 8 0.25 0.07 -18.08
C PRO A 8 -0.60 0.32 -16.83
N ALA A 9 -0.56 1.54 -16.31
CA ALA A 9 -1.43 1.93 -15.21
C ALA A 9 -2.90 1.91 -15.66
N PRO A 10 -3.77 1.13 -14.98
CA PRO A 10 -5.17 1.08 -15.35
C PRO A 10 -5.91 2.36 -14.99
N MET A 11 -7.05 2.58 -15.66
CA MET A 11 -8.01 3.57 -15.17
C MET A 11 -8.71 3.05 -13.90
N PRO A 12 -9.14 3.95 -12.99
CA PRO A 12 -9.89 3.54 -11.81
C PRO A 12 -11.15 2.76 -12.19
N GLY A 13 -11.38 1.62 -11.53
CA GLY A 13 -12.55 0.76 -11.76
C GLY A 13 -12.39 -0.27 -12.89
N MET A 14 -11.24 -0.35 -13.57
CA MET A 14 -11.02 -1.42 -14.55
C MET A 14 -10.80 -2.77 -13.87
N GLU A 15 -11.60 -3.77 -14.22
CA GLU A 15 -11.49 -5.13 -13.69
C GLU A 15 -10.43 -5.95 -14.45
N GLY A 16 -9.57 -6.67 -13.72
CA GLY A 16 -8.59 -7.61 -14.28
C GLY A 16 -7.27 -6.98 -14.74
N TRP A 17 -6.99 -5.73 -14.36
CA TRP A 17 -5.77 -5.00 -14.73
C TRP A 17 -4.71 -4.94 -13.60
N GLN A 18 -4.93 -5.67 -12.51
CA GLN A 18 -3.97 -5.82 -11.43
C GLN A 18 -2.68 -6.49 -11.95
N ALA A 19 -1.52 -5.95 -11.59
CA ALA A 19 -0.25 -6.42 -12.13
C ALA A 19 0.88 -6.32 -11.11
N ALA A 20 1.01 -7.34 -10.27
CA ALA A 20 2.08 -7.41 -9.27
C ALA A 20 3.48 -7.47 -9.90
N ALA A 21 4.38 -6.67 -9.35
CA ALA A 21 5.82 -6.76 -9.62
C ALA A 21 6.48 -7.80 -8.71
N PHE A 22 5.93 -7.99 -7.51
CA PHE A 22 6.46 -8.94 -6.54
C PHE A 22 5.36 -9.43 -5.58
N ARG A 23 5.42 -10.71 -5.23
CA ARG A 23 4.60 -11.32 -4.17
C ARG A 23 5.49 -11.98 -3.13
N ILE A 24 5.17 -11.75 -1.86
CA ILE A 24 5.83 -12.37 -0.72
C ILE A 24 4.82 -13.01 0.22
N SER A 25 4.93 -14.34 0.37
CA SER A 25 4.08 -15.15 1.27
C SER A 25 4.89 -15.92 2.31
N GLY A 26 6.21 -15.75 2.33
CA GLY A 26 7.13 -16.46 3.23
C GLY A 26 7.42 -15.65 4.48
N ASP A 27 7.47 -16.29 5.65
CA ASP A 27 7.69 -15.61 6.92
C ASP A 27 9.16 -15.19 7.15
N LYS A 28 9.35 -14.09 7.90
CA LYS A 28 10.66 -13.49 8.25
C LYS A 28 11.49 -13.02 7.05
N ALA A 29 10.84 -12.48 6.02
CA ALA A 29 11.54 -11.88 4.89
C ALA A 29 12.08 -10.47 5.22
N TYR A 30 13.26 -10.14 4.69
CA TYR A 30 13.90 -8.84 4.89
C TYR A 30 14.42 -8.29 3.56
N PHE A 31 14.09 -7.03 3.27
CA PHE A 31 14.47 -6.34 2.03
C PHE A 31 15.11 -4.99 2.37
N VAL A 32 16.30 -4.73 1.82
CA VAL A 32 17.05 -3.48 2.04
C VAL A 32 17.49 -2.88 0.72
N GLY A 33 17.22 -1.60 0.49
CA GLY A 33 17.66 -0.93 -0.74
C GLY A 33 17.06 -1.54 -2.01
N CYS A 34 15.87 -2.13 -1.90
CA CYS A 34 15.17 -2.75 -3.02
C CYS A 34 14.23 -1.75 -3.69
N GLY A 35 14.09 -1.87 -5.01
CA GLY A 35 13.13 -1.12 -5.80
C GLY A 35 12.02 -2.04 -6.33
N PHE A 36 10.77 -1.68 -6.07
CA PHE A 36 9.57 -2.35 -6.56
C PHE A 36 8.77 -1.36 -7.41
N TYR A 37 8.56 -1.69 -8.67
CA TYR A 37 7.99 -0.77 -9.66
C TYR A 37 6.79 -1.39 -10.35
N GLY A 38 5.65 -0.72 -10.31
CA GLY A 38 4.46 -1.12 -11.03
C GLY A 38 3.45 0.01 -11.09
N ALA A 39 2.18 -0.37 -11.23
CA ALA A 39 1.05 0.54 -11.17
C ALA A 39 0.04 0.03 -10.13
N GLN A 40 -1.02 -0.66 -10.56
CA GLN A 40 -1.97 -1.28 -9.64
C GLN A 40 -1.40 -2.58 -9.05
N ASP A 41 -1.55 -2.74 -7.73
CA ASP A 41 -1.18 -3.96 -7.00
C ASP A 41 0.32 -4.31 -7.12
N THR A 42 1.20 -3.30 -7.06
CA THR A 42 2.65 -3.48 -7.32
C THR A 42 3.32 -4.49 -6.39
N LEU A 43 3.13 -4.36 -5.07
CA LEU A 43 3.74 -5.21 -4.05
C LEU A 43 2.65 -5.97 -3.30
N CYS A 44 2.55 -7.26 -3.59
CA CYS A 44 1.69 -8.20 -2.88
C CYS A 44 2.40 -8.70 -1.62
N ASP A 45 2.22 -7.96 -0.53
CA ASP A 45 2.63 -8.30 0.84
C ASP A 45 1.59 -9.24 1.47
N ASP A 46 1.56 -10.45 0.93
CA ASP A 46 0.46 -11.43 1.04
C ASP A 46 0.30 -11.96 2.48
N ALA A 47 1.33 -12.62 3.01
CA ALA A 47 1.28 -13.25 4.33
C ALA A 47 2.68 -13.42 4.94
N GLY A 48 2.77 -13.35 6.27
CA GLY A 48 4.03 -13.50 7.01
C GLY A 48 4.48 -12.22 7.69
N ARG A 49 5.69 -12.24 8.27
CA ARG A 49 6.35 -11.08 8.88
C ARG A 49 7.43 -10.57 7.97
N HIS A 50 7.31 -9.32 7.53
CA HIS A 50 8.27 -8.73 6.60
C HIS A 50 8.82 -7.42 7.13
N TYR A 51 10.05 -7.12 6.74
CA TYR A 51 10.68 -5.85 7.06
C TYR A 51 11.32 -5.27 5.80
N PHE A 52 10.91 -4.06 5.43
CA PHE A 52 11.40 -3.32 4.27
C PHE A 52 12.13 -2.09 4.79
N LYS A 53 13.42 -1.95 4.46
CA LYS A 53 14.26 -0.85 4.93
C LYS A 53 14.86 -0.11 3.74
N GLU A 54 14.69 1.21 3.69
CA GLU A 54 15.32 2.06 2.67
C GLU A 54 14.98 1.58 1.24
N CYS A 55 13.76 1.05 1.06
CA CYS A 55 13.26 0.59 -0.23
C CYS A 55 12.54 1.72 -0.98
N TYR A 56 12.48 1.59 -2.30
CA TYR A 56 11.66 2.42 -3.17
C TYR A 56 10.49 1.58 -3.70
N ILE A 57 9.27 2.06 -3.51
CA ILE A 57 8.04 1.36 -3.94
C ILE A 57 7.20 2.35 -4.74
N GLN A 58 6.92 2.02 -6.00
CA GLN A 58 6.14 2.85 -6.91
C GLN A 58 4.86 2.17 -7.36
N GLY A 59 3.75 2.90 -7.34
CA GLY A 59 2.52 2.47 -8.01
C GLY A 59 1.42 3.51 -8.04
N SER A 60 0.21 3.09 -8.43
CA SER A 60 -0.96 3.96 -8.58
C SER A 60 -2.06 3.61 -7.59
N ILE A 61 -2.64 2.42 -7.69
CA ILE A 61 -3.79 1.95 -6.93
C ILE A 61 -3.36 0.75 -6.11
N ASP A 62 -3.62 0.79 -4.80
CA ASP A 62 -3.41 -0.31 -3.85
C ASP A 62 -2.01 -0.93 -3.98
N PHE A 63 -1.00 -0.07 -4.22
CA PHE A 63 0.28 -0.55 -4.71
C PHE A 63 1.11 -1.30 -3.66
N ILE A 64 0.69 -1.27 -2.40
CA ILE A 64 1.08 -2.22 -1.34
C ILE A 64 -0.20 -2.87 -0.80
N PHE A 65 -0.37 -4.16 -0.99
CA PHE A 65 -1.61 -4.84 -0.60
C PHE A 65 -1.37 -6.25 -0.05
N GLY A 66 -2.35 -6.76 0.68
CA GLY A 66 -2.32 -8.10 1.27
C GLY A 66 -2.53 -8.08 2.78
N ASN A 67 -2.19 -9.19 3.44
CA ASN A 67 -2.43 -9.39 4.88
C ASN A 67 -1.12 -9.64 5.67
N GLY A 68 0.02 -9.16 5.18
CA GLY A 68 1.29 -9.22 5.90
C GLY A 68 1.25 -8.50 7.27
N ARG A 69 2.17 -8.90 8.15
CA ARG A 69 2.58 -8.13 9.34
C ARG A 69 3.92 -7.47 9.04
N SER A 70 3.87 -6.24 8.54
CA SER A 70 5.02 -5.65 7.89
C SER A 70 5.35 -4.27 8.39
N MET A 71 6.65 -4.00 8.48
CA MET A 71 7.17 -2.67 8.75
C MET A 71 7.98 -2.19 7.54
N TYR A 72 7.67 -0.97 7.10
CA TYR A 72 8.34 -0.23 6.06
C TYR A 72 9.05 0.94 6.74
N LYS A 73 10.38 0.95 6.75
CA LYS A 73 11.17 1.94 7.48
C LYS A 73 12.12 2.70 6.56
N GLY A 74 12.02 4.02 6.54
CA GLY A 74 12.89 4.85 5.69
C GLY A 74 12.65 4.66 4.20
N CYS A 75 11.48 4.12 3.82
CA CYS A 75 11.16 3.85 2.42
C CYS A 75 10.65 5.11 1.71
N GLU A 76 10.84 5.16 0.40
CA GLU A 76 10.14 6.07 -0.48
C GLU A 76 8.95 5.36 -1.12
N LEU A 77 7.76 5.95 -0.98
CA LEU A 77 6.49 5.48 -1.51
C LEU A 77 6.05 6.46 -2.60
N HIS A 78 6.37 6.14 -3.85
CA HIS A 78 6.22 7.06 -4.98
C HIS A 78 4.96 6.78 -5.78
N SER A 79 4.01 7.71 -5.75
CA SER A 79 2.77 7.57 -6.50
C SER A 79 2.90 8.05 -7.94
N ILE A 80 2.33 7.28 -8.87
CA ILE A 80 2.13 7.67 -10.27
C ILE A 80 0.62 7.82 -10.60
N ALA A 81 -0.21 8.00 -9.58
CA ALA A 81 -1.66 8.17 -9.74
C ALA A 81 -2.00 9.49 -10.43
N ARG A 82 -2.97 9.47 -11.34
CA ARG A 82 -3.40 10.68 -12.09
C ARG A 82 -4.80 11.18 -11.73
N ARG A 83 -5.70 10.28 -11.32
CA ARG A 83 -7.11 10.58 -11.08
C ARG A 83 -7.61 10.02 -9.76
N PHE A 84 -7.06 8.88 -9.38
CA PHE A 84 -7.33 8.17 -8.14
C PHE A 84 -6.14 7.25 -7.90
N GLY A 85 -5.74 7.13 -6.65
CA GLY A 85 -4.69 6.21 -6.24
C GLY A 85 -4.77 5.92 -4.76
N SER A 86 -4.08 4.87 -4.35
CA SER A 86 -3.98 4.47 -2.94
C SER A 86 -2.64 3.82 -2.68
N ILE A 87 -2.04 4.16 -1.53
CA ILE A 87 -0.76 3.57 -1.12
C ILE A 87 -0.96 2.12 -0.71
N ALA A 88 -1.87 1.89 0.23
CA ALA A 88 -1.98 0.64 0.93
C ALA A 88 -3.41 0.10 0.99
N ALA A 89 -3.57 -1.21 0.76
CA ALA A 89 -4.84 -1.92 0.94
C ALA A 89 -4.61 -3.16 1.83
N HIS A 90 -4.86 -3.01 3.14
CA HIS A 90 -4.63 -4.09 4.09
C HIS A 90 -5.87 -4.99 4.24
N ALA A 91 -5.65 -6.30 4.11
CA ALA A 91 -6.71 -7.30 3.96
C ALA A 91 -7.08 -8.01 5.27
N ARG A 92 -6.79 -7.42 6.43
CA ARG A 92 -7.14 -8.02 7.74
C ARG A 92 -8.64 -8.19 7.92
N THR A 93 -9.07 -9.40 8.27
CA THR A 93 -10.49 -9.78 8.34
C THR A 93 -11.01 -10.04 9.75
N SER A 94 -10.13 -10.18 10.74
CA SER A 94 -10.50 -10.41 12.13
C SER A 94 -9.69 -9.55 13.12
N PRO A 95 -10.28 -9.12 14.24
CA PRO A 95 -9.56 -8.41 15.30
C PRO A 95 -8.47 -9.30 15.95
N ASP A 96 -8.56 -10.63 15.85
CA ASP A 96 -7.58 -11.55 16.43
C ASP A 96 -6.30 -11.67 15.57
N GLU A 97 -6.37 -11.28 14.29
CA GLU A 97 -5.21 -11.28 13.41
C GLU A 97 -4.18 -10.25 13.89
N LYS A 98 -2.92 -10.67 13.96
CA LYS A 98 -1.79 -9.82 14.38
C LYS A 98 -1.07 -9.19 13.18
N THR A 99 -1.80 -8.94 12.09
CA THR A 99 -1.32 -8.44 10.79
C THR A 99 -1.59 -6.95 10.62
N GLY A 100 -0.81 -6.26 9.79
CA GLY A 100 -0.93 -4.82 9.60
C GLY A 100 0.30 -4.26 8.91
N PHE A 101 0.14 -3.07 8.33
CA PHE A 101 1.24 -2.32 7.73
C PHE A 101 1.61 -1.12 8.60
N ALA A 102 2.90 -0.99 8.91
CA ALA A 102 3.46 0.15 9.62
C ALA A 102 4.52 0.85 8.76
N PHE A 103 4.30 2.12 8.45
CA PHE A 103 5.21 2.97 7.70
C PHE A 103 5.87 3.96 8.67
N VAL A 104 7.20 3.91 8.79
CA VAL A 104 7.96 4.65 9.81
C VAL A 104 9.10 5.41 9.15
N ASN A 105 9.18 6.72 9.36
CA ASN A 105 10.19 7.59 8.74
C ASN A 105 10.20 7.48 7.19
N CYS A 106 9.06 7.21 6.57
CA CYS A 106 8.95 7.11 5.12
C CYS A 106 8.75 8.49 4.49
N ARG A 107 8.83 8.54 3.16
CA ARG A 107 8.44 9.70 2.35
C ARG A 107 7.44 9.26 1.30
N VAL A 108 6.31 9.95 1.21
CA VAL A 108 5.32 9.78 0.15
C VAL A 108 5.50 10.91 -0.85
N THR A 109 5.79 10.56 -2.09
CA THR A 109 6.12 11.50 -3.17
C THR A 109 5.31 11.18 -4.42
N GLY A 110 5.38 12.05 -5.44
CA GLY A 110 4.86 11.76 -6.78
C GLY A 110 3.60 12.55 -7.13
N THR A 111 2.59 11.89 -7.70
CA THR A 111 1.37 12.53 -8.22
C THR A 111 0.09 12.04 -7.52
N GLY A 112 -0.94 12.90 -7.50
CA GLY A 112 -2.23 12.63 -6.85
C GLY A 112 -3.45 12.93 -7.73
N PRO A 113 -4.67 12.79 -7.20
CA PRO A 113 -5.00 12.60 -5.78
C PRO A 113 -4.75 11.18 -5.27
N LEU A 114 -4.22 11.06 -4.05
CA LEU A 114 -3.74 9.81 -3.45
C LEU A 114 -4.36 9.56 -2.07
N TYR A 115 -5.02 8.43 -1.87
CA TYR A 115 -5.41 7.95 -0.55
C TYR A 115 -4.23 7.28 0.14
N VAL A 116 -4.01 7.57 1.42
CA VAL A 116 -2.95 6.92 2.21
C VAL A 116 -3.29 5.46 2.50
N GLY A 117 -4.55 5.07 2.41
CA GLY A 117 -4.91 3.66 2.39
C GLY A 117 -6.39 3.42 2.19
N ARG A 118 -6.71 2.16 1.91
CA ARG A 118 -8.08 1.68 1.77
C ARG A 118 -8.30 0.43 2.62
N ALA A 119 -9.53 0.26 3.09
CA ALA A 119 -9.92 -0.86 3.93
C ALA A 119 -10.35 -2.09 3.10
N MET A 120 -9.40 -2.81 2.48
CA MET A 120 -9.72 -4.04 1.74
C MET A 120 -10.32 -5.14 2.65
N GLY A 121 -9.83 -5.24 3.89
CA GLY A 121 -10.41 -6.07 4.94
C GLY A 121 -11.20 -5.26 5.95
N GLN A 122 -12.24 -5.85 6.54
CA GLN A 122 -13.11 -5.20 7.54
C GLN A 122 -12.37 -4.71 8.80
N TYR A 123 -11.19 -5.27 9.08
CA TYR A 123 -10.34 -4.92 10.23
C TYR A 123 -8.96 -4.41 9.77
N SER A 124 -8.91 -3.84 8.56
CA SER A 124 -7.72 -3.22 7.95
C SER A 124 -6.96 -2.38 8.97
N ARG A 125 -5.64 -2.55 9.01
CA ARG A 125 -4.77 -1.85 9.95
C ARG A 125 -3.54 -1.33 9.23
N ILE A 126 -3.51 -0.02 9.04
CA ILE A 126 -2.42 0.71 8.42
C ILE A 126 -2.04 1.88 9.33
N VAL A 127 -0.75 2.04 9.63
CA VAL A 127 -0.24 3.12 10.48
C VAL A 127 0.90 3.84 9.76
N TYR A 128 0.83 5.16 9.73
CA TYR A 128 1.91 6.04 9.29
C TYR A 128 2.46 6.81 10.49
N SER A 129 3.77 6.76 10.70
CA SER A 129 4.45 7.43 11.80
C SER A 129 5.70 8.14 11.28
N PHE A 130 5.88 9.42 11.67
CA PHE A 130 6.99 10.27 11.21
C PHE A 130 7.20 10.24 9.69
N THR A 131 6.12 10.05 8.94
CA THR A 131 6.15 9.91 7.49
C THR A 131 5.79 11.25 6.87
N TYR A 132 6.64 11.72 5.97
CA TYR A 132 6.39 12.93 5.19
C TYR A 132 5.45 12.61 4.02
N PHE A 133 4.53 13.51 3.72
CA PHE A 133 3.64 13.43 2.57
C PHE A 133 3.76 14.70 1.74
N ASP A 134 4.00 14.57 0.44
CA ASP A 134 3.81 15.66 -0.52
C ASP A 134 2.33 16.11 -0.56
N ASP A 135 2.08 17.27 -1.16
CA ASP A 135 0.73 17.85 -1.37
C ASP A 135 -0.04 17.12 -2.49
N ILE A 136 -0.23 15.82 -2.31
CA ILE A 136 -0.91 14.90 -3.24
C ILE A 136 -1.99 14.06 -2.56
N VAL A 137 -2.10 14.15 -1.23
CA VAL A 137 -3.06 13.36 -0.45
C VAL A 137 -4.47 13.85 -0.74
N ALA A 138 -5.35 12.92 -1.10
CA ALA A 138 -6.75 13.21 -1.36
C ALA A 138 -7.44 13.76 -0.10
N ARG A 139 -8.45 14.63 -0.28
CA ARG A 139 -9.25 15.14 0.83
C ARG A 139 -9.86 13.98 1.62
N GLY A 140 -9.63 13.98 2.94
CA GLY A 140 -10.06 12.90 3.84
C GLY A 140 -9.01 11.80 4.06
N GLY A 141 -7.99 11.70 3.21
CA GLY A 141 -6.83 10.82 3.36
C GLY A 141 -7.11 9.33 3.16
N TRP A 142 -8.28 8.84 3.54
CA TRP A 142 -8.65 7.41 3.53
C TRP A 142 -9.89 7.16 2.67
N ASP A 143 -9.98 5.96 2.09
CA ASP A 143 -11.13 5.46 1.35
C ASP A 143 -11.67 4.19 2.02
N ASP A 144 -12.99 4.10 2.20
CA ASP A 144 -13.66 3.05 2.96
C ASP A 144 -14.02 1.81 2.14
N TRP A 145 -13.57 1.73 0.88
CA TRP A 145 -13.86 0.63 -0.04
C TRP A 145 -15.36 0.34 -0.19
N ASP A 146 -16.22 1.36 -0.02
CA ASP A 146 -17.69 1.22 -0.03
C ASP A 146 -18.26 0.20 0.98
N HIS A 147 -17.51 -0.17 2.02
CA HIS A 147 -18.04 -1.02 3.09
C HIS A 147 -19.10 -0.23 3.89
N LEU A 148 -20.39 -0.52 3.64
CA LEU A 148 -21.52 0.10 4.36
C LEU A 148 -21.40 0.03 5.89
N SER A 149 -20.71 -0.98 6.43
CA SER A 149 -20.46 -1.17 7.87
C SER A 149 -19.40 -0.24 8.47
N ASN A 150 -18.59 0.43 7.65
CA ASN A 150 -17.44 1.24 8.09
C ASN A 150 -17.75 2.74 8.16
N LYS A 151 -18.93 3.16 7.71
CA LYS A 151 -19.30 4.59 7.57
C LYS A 151 -19.36 5.40 8.88
N ASN A 152 -19.23 4.77 10.04
CA ASN A 152 -19.34 5.41 11.37
C ASN A 152 -18.18 5.14 12.33
N LYS A 153 -16.98 4.75 11.86
CA LYS A 153 -15.86 4.38 12.76
C LYS A 153 -14.61 5.25 12.65
N TYR A 154 -14.70 6.43 12.06
CA TYR A 154 -13.61 7.40 12.11
C TYR A 154 -13.52 7.97 13.54
N VAL A 155 -12.46 7.60 14.26
CA VAL A 155 -12.00 8.25 15.50
C VAL A 155 -10.68 8.93 15.19
#